data_AF-A0A9Q0E093-F1
#
_entry.id   AF-A0A9Q0E093-F1
#
_cell.length_a   1.000
_cell.length_b   1.000
_cell.length_c   1.000
_cell.angle_alpha   90.00
_cell.angle_beta   90.00
_cell.angle_gamma   90.00
#
_symmetry.space_group_name_H-M   'P 1'
#
loop_
_entity.id
_entity.type
_entity.pdbx_description
1 polymer ?
#
loop_
_entity_poly.entity_id
_entity_poly.type
_entity_poly.pdbx_seq_one_letter_code
_entity_poly.pdbx_strand_id
1 'polypeptide(L)'
;MTEHLQRLVSEKKDVVDTIMDVFEQGAEVVSSIAGDLFPIFSIAAPLVRLALDNVESKEATFMKEQFQKVRERLEVMSEQIQRVNDEIKKSGVDAAYFSVEENISNQFRKYMDILNAKPKFREVKKKLFLEHFVKTGGDNNLNTLFNAVTGDNFGGESVLEITLNYNEKSRRGMEDFCARLKKLFCIGLIALMGFTVLKDYGDEEKILGEWGEKMKAVQVKMNTVIEDCIVSFPKQAEVDSRRLVRDHSEMTNQQLADALVDQLKKKYDWVYWSVRIFKTPTGMFSNKKDFHCPTGKSRFQVSSSDEKLNIMVSYSASPEPIDKLRIQALILGQKKSTVVGVAEMLFETLPGSTMVHTVKTSRDLACSWSFTPELHYWDEHKNFFVCAHSA
;
A
#
# COMPACT_ATOMS: atom_id res chain seq x y z
N MET A 1 -1.66 -38.94 21.05
CA MET A 1 -1.27 -37.51 21.12
C MET A 1 -0.44 -37.12 19.91
N THR A 2 0.70 -37.77 19.65
CA THR A 2 1.59 -37.48 18.51
C THR A 2 0.92 -37.54 17.12
N GLU A 3 0.17 -38.59 16.82
CA GLU A 3 -0.55 -38.72 15.53
C GLU A 3 -1.56 -37.59 15.30
N HIS A 4 -2.22 -37.14 16.37
CA HIS A 4 -3.16 -36.01 16.31
C HIS A 4 -2.43 -34.69 16.00
N LEU A 5 -1.26 -34.45 16.62
CA LEU A 5 -0.45 -33.27 16.34
C LEU A 5 0.09 -33.27 14.90
N GLN A 6 0.54 -34.42 14.39
CA GLN A 6 0.97 -34.55 13.00
C GLN A 6 -0.17 -34.25 12.02
N ARG A 7 -1.39 -34.73 12.33
CA ARG A 7 -2.59 -34.45 11.54
C ARG A 7 -2.92 -32.95 11.51
N LEU A 8 -2.91 -32.27 12.65
CA LEU A 8 -3.15 -30.81 12.72
C LEU A 8 -2.15 -30.01 11.88
N VAL A 9 -0.88 -30.42 11.88
CA VAL A 9 0.17 -29.79 11.06
C VAL A 9 -0.06 -30.07 9.57
N SER A 10 -0.43 -31.30 9.22
CA SER A 10 -0.70 -31.72 7.84
C SER A 10 -1.90 -30.98 7.24
N GLU A 11 -3.01 -30.89 7.98
CA GLU A 11 -4.25 -30.23 7.51
C GLU A 11 -4.08 -28.74 7.20
N LYS A 12 -3.08 -28.08 7.82
CA LYS A 12 -2.81 -26.64 7.63
C LYS A 12 -1.69 -26.34 6.65
N LYS A 13 -1.03 -27.36 6.10
CA LYS A 13 0.16 -27.22 5.25
C LYS A 13 -0.04 -26.27 4.07
N ASP A 14 -1.03 -26.56 3.22
CA ASP A 14 -1.21 -25.83 1.96
C ASP A 14 -1.62 -24.37 2.21
N VAL A 15 -2.41 -24.13 3.26
CA VAL A 15 -2.81 -22.78 3.68
C VAL A 15 -1.62 -22.00 4.21
N VAL A 16 -0.78 -22.61 5.06
CA VAL A 16 0.43 -21.96 5.58
C VAL A 16 1.41 -21.68 4.45
N ASP A 17 1.63 -22.60 3.51
CA ASP A 17 2.51 -22.39 2.36
C ASP A 17 2.07 -21.17 1.54
N THR A 18 0.78 -21.11 1.22
CA THR A 18 0.19 -19.99 0.47
C THR A 18 0.41 -18.66 1.21
N ILE A 19 0.17 -18.60 2.52
CA ILE A 19 0.37 -17.35 3.28
C ILE A 19 1.86 -17.00 3.35
N MET A 20 2.75 -17.99 3.47
CA MET A 20 4.20 -17.76 3.57
C MET A 20 4.82 -17.28 2.26
N ASP A 21 4.40 -17.82 1.12
CA ASP A 21 4.79 -17.33 -0.21
C ASP A 21 4.47 -15.84 -0.39
N VAL A 22 3.39 -15.38 0.22
CA VAL A 22 2.95 -13.98 0.16
C VAL A 22 3.81 -13.10 1.07
N PHE A 23 4.13 -13.60 2.27
CA PHE A 23 5.13 -12.95 3.13
C PHE A 23 6.50 -12.85 2.44
N GLU A 24 6.84 -13.81 1.58
CA GLU A 24 8.06 -13.81 0.77
C GLU A 24 8.00 -12.84 -0.42
N GLN A 25 6.85 -12.62 -1.02
CA GLN A 25 6.74 -11.69 -2.16
C GLN A 25 6.73 -10.22 -1.74
N GLY A 26 6.57 -9.92 -0.45
CA GLY A 26 6.63 -8.56 0.08
C GLY A 26 5.41 -7.72 -0.31
N ALA A 27 5.54 -6.40 -0.24
CA ALA A 27 4.39 -5.50 -0.37
C ALA A 27 3.70 -5.51 -1.74
N GLU A 28 4.40 -5.95 -2.80
CA GLU A 28 3.85 -6.01 -4.16
C GLU A 28 2.61 -6.91 -4.26
N VAL A 29 2.49 -7.91 -3.38
CA VAL A 29 1.37 -8.88 -3.37
C VAL A 29 0.60 -8.89 -2.05
N VAL A 30 1.17 -8.37 -0.95
CA VAL A 30 0.53 -8.34 0.38
C VAL A 30 -0.76 -7.51 0.43
N SER A 31 -0.92 -6.49 -0.42
CA SER A 31 -2.17 -5.71 -0.46
C SER A 31 -3.37 -6.46 -1.05
N SER A 32 -3.10 -7.50 -1.85
CA SER A 32 -4.15 -8.36 -2.43
C SER A 32 -4.64 -9.45 -1.47
N ILE A 33 -3.93 -9.68 -0.35
CA ILE A 33 -4.21 -10.79 0.54
C ILE A 33 -4.67 -10.26 1.89
N ALA A 34 -6.00 -10.25 2.02
CA ALA A 34 -6.75 -10.23 3.27
C ALA A 34 -6.57 -11.54 4.06
N GLY A 35 -5.35 -12.09 4.07
CA GLY A 35 -5.04 -13.40 4.62
C GLY A 35 -5.09 -13.37 6.13
N ASP A 36 -6.01 -14.14 6.69
CA ASP A 36 -6.05 -14.46 8.10
C ASP A 36 -4.72 -15.12 8.51
N LEU A 37 -4.02 -14.56 9.52
CA LEU A 37 -2.79 -15.14 10.05
C LEU A 37 -3.06 -16.34 10.96
N PHE A 38 -4.32 -16.59 11.31
CA PHE A 38 -4.75 -17.65 12.22
C PHE A 38 -4.21 -19.05 11.88
N PRO A 39 -4.20 -19.49 10.60
CA PRO A 39 -3.62 -20.79 10.24
C PRO A 39 -2.13 -20.91 10.60
N ILE A 40 -1.37 -19.81 10.57
CA ILE A 40 0.07 -19.81 10.85
C ILE A 40 0.36 -19.95 12.34
N PHE A 41 -0.22 -19.13 13.21
CA PHE A 41 0.15 -19.21 14.62
C PHE A 41 -0.50 -20.40 15.32
N SER A 42 -1.62 -20.92 14.80
CA SER A 42 -2.26 -22.13 15.33
C SER A 42 -1.49 -23.43 15.09
N ILE A 43 -0.41 -23.43 14.27
CA ILE A 43 0.51 -24.57 14.15
C ILE A 43 1.73 -24.46 15.08
N ALA A 44 1.96 -23.31 15.73
CA ALA A 44 3.14 -23.11 16.58
C ALA A 44 3.17 -24.06 17.79
N ALA A 45 2.03 -24.18 18.49
CA ALA A 45 1.92 -25.07 19.64
C ALA A 45 2.10 -26.56 19.27
N PRO A 46 1.43 -27.10 18.23
CA PRO A 46 1.70 -28.44 17.74
C PRO A 46 3.16 -28.67 17.33
N LEU A 47 3.78 -27.71 16.65
CA LEU A 47 5.14 -27.85 16.14
C LEU A 47 6.18 -27.93 17.26
N VAL A 48 6.06 -27.11 18.31
CA VAL A 48 7.00 -27.16 19.43
C VAL A 48 6.81 -28.40 20.31
N ARG A 49 5.57 -28.90 20.46
CA ARG A 49 5.30 -30.18 21.14
C ARG A 49 5.98 -31.34 20.39
N LEU A 50 5.77 -31.45 19.08
CA LEU A 50 6.43 -32.46 18.24
C LEU A 50 7.96 -32.39 18.32
N ALA A 51 8.53 -31.19 18.35
CA ALA A 51 9.96 -31.00 18.53
C ALA A 51 10.45 -31.54 19.89
N LEU A 52 9.77 -31.24 21.00
CA LEU A 52 10.17 -31.73 22.33
C LEU A 52 10.06 -33.26 22.45
N ASP A 53 9.04 -33.85 21.82
CA ASP A 53 8.83 -35.30 21.79
C ASP A 53 9.82 -36.03 20.86
N ASN A 54 10.70 -35.30 20.18
CA ASN A 54 11.65 -35.83 19.19
C ASN A 54 10.99 -36.57 18.04
N VAL A 55 9.81 -36.10 17.62
CA VAL A 55 9.06 -36.66 16.52
C VAL A 55 9.47 -35.98 15.22
N GLU A 56 9.97 -36.78 14.28
CA GLU A 56 10.28 -36.31 12.93
C GLU A 56 9.11 -36.63 11.99
N SER A 57 8.70 -35.64 11.19
CA SER A 57 7.74 -35.81 10.09
C SER A 57 8.05 -34.82 8.98
N LYS A 58 7.69 -35.17 7.74
CA LYS A 58 7.94 -34.30 6.58
C LYS A 58 7.21 -32.97 6.72
N GLU A 59 6.00 -33.01 7.26
CA GLU A 59 5.13 -31.87 7.46
C GLU A 59 5.66 -30.95 8.56
N ALA A 60 6.15 -31.49 9.69
CA ALA A 60 6.78 -30.68 10.73
C ALA A 60 8.09 -30.04 10.24
N THR A 61 8.90 -30.77 9.47
CA THR A 61 10.12 -30.22 8.85
C THR A 61 9.78 -29.08 7.90
N PHE A 62 8.78 -29.26 7.04
CA PHE A 62 8.30 -28.22 6.13
C PHE A 62 7.84 -26.96 6.89
N MET A 63 7.00 -27.10 7.92
CA MET A 63 6.54 -25.94 8.70
C MET A 63 7.68 -25.21 9.40
N LYS A 64 8.64 -25.97 9.93
CA LYS A 64 9.85 -25.42 10.53
C LYS A 64 10.66 -24.64 9.49
N GLU A 65 10.80 -25.14 8.27
CA GLU A 65 11.47 -24.42 7.17
C GLU A 65 10.74 -23.12 6.84
N GLN A 66 9.41 -23.13 6.76
CA GLN A 66 8.63 -21.90 6.54
C GLN A 66 8.89 -20.84 7.64
N PHE A 67 8.91 -21.25 8.91
CA PHE A 67 9.24 -20.32 10.01
C PHE A 67 10.69 -19.84 9.96
N GLN A 68 11.62 -20.69 9.49
CA GLN A 68 13.01 -20.34 9.31
C GLN A 68 13.19 -19.29 8.20
N LYS A 69 12.46 -19.40 7.08
CA LYS A 69 12.45 -18.37 6.04
C LYS A 69 11.94 -17.02 6.57
N VAL A 70 10.86 -17.03 7.38
CA VAL A 70 10.36 -15.81 8.04
C VAL A 70 11.45 -15.17 8.91
N ARG A 71 12.17 -15.99 9.69
CA ARG A 71 13.30 -15.55 10.52
C ARG A 71 14.42 -14.92 9.70
N GLU A 72 14.90 -15.58 8.65
CA GLU A 72 15.99 -15.06 7.82
C GLU A 72 15.60 -13.72 7.18
N ARG A 73 14.36 -13.60 6.73
CA ARG A 73 13.83 -12.33 6.24
C ARG A 73 13.72 -11.26 7.33
N LEU A 74 13.49 -11.62 8.59
CA LEU A 74 13.50 -10.63 9.70
C LEU A 74 14.89 -10.11 9.95
N GLU A 75 15.92 -10.94 9.82
CA GLU A 75 17.32 -10.54 10.00
C GLU A 75 17.73 -9.56 8.86
N VAL A 76 17.35 -9.83 7.61
CA VAL A 76 17.55 -8.90 6.47
C VAL A 76 16.71 -7.62 6.62
N MET A 77 15.47 -7.74 7.11
CA MET A 77 14.62 -6.60 7.42
C MET A 77 15.24 -5.76 8.55
N SER A 78 15.79 -6.34 9.61
CA SER A 78 16.44 -5.58 10.68
C SER A 78 17.60 -4.69 10.18
N GLU A 79 18.25 -5.02 9.06
CA GLU A 79 19.28 -4.20 8.41
C GLU A 79 18.69 -3.10 7.48
N GLN A 80 17.43 -3.25 7.03
CA GLN A 80 16.70 -2.29 6.20
C GLN A 80 15.56 -1.55 6.94
N ILE A 81 15.29 -1.88 8.21
CA ILE A 81 14.13 -1.46 8.99
C ILE A 81 14.59 -0.90 10.33
N GLN A 82 14.90 0.40 10.31
CA GLN A 82 14.80 1.27 11.48
C GLN A 82 13.50 2.09 11.45
N ARG A 83 12.54 1.75 10.57
CA ARG A 83 11.47 2.70 10.17
C ARG A 83 10.17 2.63 10.97
N VAL A 84 9.75 1.47 11.48
CA VAL A 84 8.52 1.38 12.30
C VAL A 84 8.72 2.11 13.63
N ASN A 85 9.82 1.81 14.33
CA ASN A 85 10.23 2.54 15.52
C ASN A 85 10.49 4.03 15.25
N ASP A 86 11.04 4.42 14.08
CA ASP A 86 11.23 5.84 13.75
C ASP A 86 9.90 6.58 13.49
N GLU A 87 8.92 5.92 12.87
CA GLU A 87 7.58 6.49 12.67
C GLU A 87 6.82 6.61 14.00
N ILE A 88 6.91 5.61 14.87
CA ILE A 88 6.41 5.68 16.25
C ILE A 88 7.15 6.78 17.03
N LYS A 89 8.47 6.92 16.90
CA LYS A 89 9.27 7.97 17.54
C LYS A 89 8.84 9.37 17.10
N LYS A 90 8.54 9.55 15.81
CA LYS A 90 8.05 10.83 15.26
C LYS A 90 6.65 11.18 15.76
N SER A 91 5.85 10.17 16.10
CA SER A 91 4.50 10.37 16.61
C SER A 91 4.40 10.82 18.07
N GLY A 92 5.50 10.78 18.83
CA GLY A 92 5.47 11.05 20.27
C GLY A 92 4.75 9.97 21.09
N VAL A 93 4.33 8.87 20.45
CA VAL A 93 3.84 7.67 21.11
C VAL A 93 4.99 7.08 21.94
N ASP A 94 4.70 6.83 23.22
CA ASP A 94 5.61 6.69 24.36
C ASP A 94 6.92 5.88 24.13
N ALA A 95 7.94 6.08 24.97
CA ALA A 95 9.21 5.32 24.91
C ALA A 95 9.02 3.79 25.05
N ALA A 96 7.83 3.35 25.49
CA ALA A 96 7.44 1.95 25.66
C ALA A 96 7.41 1.12 24.36
N TYR A 97 7.27 1.75 23.19
CA TYR A 97 7.20 1.03 21.91
C TYR A 97 8.57 0.66 21.32
N PHE A 98 9.63 1.37 21.72
CA PHE A 98 10.98 1.21 21.18
C PHE A 98 11.50 -0.22 21.30
N SER A 99 11.17 -0.91 22.41
CA SER A 99 11.62 -2.27 22.68
C SER A 99 10.64 -3.35 22.19
N VAL A 100 9.44 -3.01 21.72
CA VAL A 100 8.40 -4.00 21.37
C VAL A 100 8.82 -4.86 20.18
N GLU A 101 9.26 -4.24 19.09
CA GLU A 101 9.71 -4.97 17.89
C GLU A 101 10.91 -5.87 18.20
N GLU A 102 11.88 -5.35 18.94
CA GLU A 102 13.07 -6.08 19.37
C GLU A 102 12.70 -7.25 20.29
N ASN A 103 11.85 -7.03 21.29
CA ASN A 103 11.40 -8.05 22.22
C ASN A 103 10.67 -9.18 21.51
N ILE A 104 9.70 -8.86 20.64
CA ILE A 104 8.96 -9.85 19.85
C ILE A 104 9.91 -10.66 18.97
N SER A 105 10.84 -9.99 18.28
CA SER A 105 11.82 -10.65 17.42
C SER A 105 12.74 -11.60 18.21
N ASN A 106 13.18 -11.17 19.40
CA ASN A 106 14.01 -11.97 20.28
C ASN A 106 13.25 -13.18 20.87
N GLN A 107 11.98 -12.99 21.26
CA GLN A 107 11.09 -14.06 21.72
C GLN A 107 10.92 -15.13 20.63
N PHE A 108 10.64 -14.72 19.39
CA PHE A 108 10.54 -15.63 18.26
C PHE A 108 11.88 -16.34 17.96
N ARG A 109 13.01 -15.64 18.04
CA ARG A 109 14.33 -16.26 17.87
C ARG A 109 14.57 -17.38 18.89
N LYS A 110 14.18 -17.17 20.15
CA LYS A 110 14.29 -18.19 21.21
C LYS A 110 13.33 -19.35 21.02
N TYR A 111 12.14 -19.11 20.47
CA TYR A 111 11.24 -20.19 20.04
C TYR A 111 11.90 -21.05 18.94
N MET A 112 12.47 -20.41 17.90
CA MET A 112 13.18 -21.10 16.82
C MET A 112 14.40 -21.90 17.30
N ASP A 113 15.08 -21.45 18.35
CA ASP A 113 16.16 -22.20 18.99
C ASP A 113 15.71 -23.59 19.50
N ILE A 114 14.45 -23.73 19.93
CA ILE A 114 13.88 -25.02 20.35
C ILE A 114 13.76 -25.95 19.13
N LEU A 115 13.14 -25.46 18.06
CA LEU A 115 12.91 -26.23 16.82
C LEU A 115 14.22 -26.62 16.13
N ASN A 116 15.25 -25.78 16.24
CA ASN A 116 16.56 -26.00 15.64
C ASN A 116 17.53 -26.79 16.52
N ALA A 117 17.23 -27.01 17.80
CA ALA A 117 18.11 -27.73 18.70
C ALA A 117 18.14 -29.25 18.43
N LYS A 118 19.33 -29.83 18.58
CA LYS A 118 19.51 -31.29 18.68
C LYS A 118 18.72 -31.80 19.91
N PRO A 119 18.16 -33.03 19.88
CA PRO A 119 17.35 -33.60 20.96
C PRO A 119 17.88 -33.34 22.38
N LYS A 120 19.16 -33.60 22.60
CA LYS A 120 19.84 -33.42 23.90
C LYS A 120 19.87 -31.98 24.45
N PHE A 121 19.60 -30.97 23.62
CA PHE A 121 19.61 -29.56 24.00
C PHE A 121 18.22 -28.93 24.04
N ARG A 122 17.16 -29.64 23.63
CA ARG A 122 15.80 -29.08 23.50
C ARG A 122 15.22 -28.60 24.82
N GLU A 123 15.39 -29.35 25.90
CA GLU A 123 14.93 -28.94 27.24
C GLU A 123 15.65 -27.69 27.75
N VAL A 124 16.96 -27.57 27.50
CA VAL A 124 17.72 -26.37 27.86
C VAL A 124 17.22 -25.16 27.07
N LYS A 125 16.96 -25.32 25.75
CA LYS A 125 16.39 -24.25 24.92
C LYS A 125 14.98 -23.87 25.33
N LYS A 126 14.14 -24.84 25.70
CA LYS A 126 12.80 -24.61 26.28
C LYS A 126 12.87 -23.72 27.51
N LYS A 127 13.74 -24.05 28.48
CA LYS A 127 13.91 -23.24 29.70
C LYS A 127 14.36 -21.82 29.38
N LEU A 128 15.35 -21.66 28.49
CA LEU A 128 15.83 -20.35 28.06
C LEU A 128 14.74 -19.52 27.37
N PHE A 129 13.92 -20.15 26.52
CA PHE A 129 12.80 -19.49 25.87
C PHE A 129 11.76 -19.01 26.88
N LEU A 130 11.31 -19.88 27.80
CA LEU A 130 10.32 -19.53 28.82
C LEU A 130 10.79 -18.38 29.73
N GLU A 131 12.04 -18.43 30.18
CA GLU A 131 12.63 -17.37 31.01
C GLU A 131 12.75 -16.06 30.23
N HIS A 132 13.22 -16.13 28.98
CA HIS A 132 13.42 -14.94 28.16
C HIS A 132 12.08 -14.28 27.81
N PHE A 133 11.06 -15.07 27.46
CA PHE A 133 9.74 -14.57 27.12
C PHE A 133 9.16 -13.69 28.22
N VAL A 134 9.21 -14.16 29.47
CA VAL A 134 8.73 -13.38 30.63
C VAL A 134 9.61 -12.15 30.89
N LYS A 135 10.95 -12.31 30.84
CA LYS A 135 11.90 -11.22 31.11
C LYS A 135 11.80 -10.07 30.10
N THR A 136 11.39 -10.35 28.86
CA THR A 136 11.23 -9.34 27.81
C THR A 136 9.79 -8.85 27.66
N GLY A 137 8.97 -8.95 28.69
CA GLY A 137 7.62 -8.36 28.73
C GLY A 137 6.49 -9.30 28.30
N GLY A 138 6.79 -10.54 27.90
CA GLY A 138 5.80 -11.55 27.59
C GLY A 138 4.83 -11.14 26.49
N ASP A 139 3.54 -11.39 26.74
CA ASP A 139 2.40 -11.05 25.87
C ASP A 139 2.07 -9.55 25.88
N ASN A 140 2.58 -8.77 26.84
CA ASN A 140 2.39 -7.32 26.85
C ASN A 140 2.92 -6.66 25.59
N ASN A 141 4.00 -7.17 24.98
CA ASN A 141 4.53 -6.60 23.73
C ASN A 141 3.49 -6.66 22.59
N LEU A 142 2.78 -7.78 22.46
CA LEU A 142 1.74 -7.95 21.44
C LEU A 142 0.54 -7.05 21.74
N ASN A 143 0.13 -6.93 23.01
CA ASN A 143 -0.97 -6.04 23.40
C ASN A 143 -0.62 -4.56 23.16
N THR A 144 0.61 -4.16 23.48
CA THR A 144 1.13 -2.82 23.16
C THR A 144 1.09 -2.57 21.65
N LEU A 145 1.58 -3.51 20.83
CA LEU A 145 1.53 -3.38 19.38
C LEU A 145 0.09 -3.29 18.85
N PHE A 146 -0.82 -4.11 19.37
CA PHE A 146 -2.25 -4.05 19.05
C PHE A 146 -2.83 -2.66 19.35
N ASN A 147 -2.63 -2.14 20.56
CA ASN A 147 -3.12 -0.82 20.96
C ASN A 147 -2.53 0.32 20.11
N ALA A 148 -1.25 0.24 19.71
CA ALA A 148 -0.65 1.20 18.77
C ALA A 148 -1.38 1.22 17.43
N VAL A 149 -1.76 0.04 16.93
CA VAL A 149 -2.41 -0.10 15.62
C VAL A 149 -3.89 0.28 15.68
N THR A 150 -4.60 -0.04 16.76
CA THR A 150 -6.02 0.28 16.89
C THR A 150 -6.30 1.72 17.32
N GLY A 151 -5.31 2.39 17.93
CA GLY A 151 -5.45 3.73 18.49
C GLY A 151 -5.96 3.73 19.93
N ASP A 152 -6.04 2.56 20.59
CA ASP A 152 -6.40 2.41 22.00
C ASP A 152 -5.20 2.76 22.91
N ASN A 153 -4.56 3.90 22.67
CA ASN A 153 -3.41 4.40 23.40
C ASN A 153 -3.71 5.76 24.05
N PHE A 154 -2.85 6.22 24.96
CA PHE A 154 -3.06 7.46 25.72
C PHE A 154 -3.12 8.74 24.85
N GLY A 155 -2.64 8.67 23.60
CA GLY A 155 -2.61 9.78 22.64
C GLY A 155 -3.76 9.78 21.63
N GLY A 156 -4.54 8.71 21.54
CA GLY A 156 -5.71 8.57 20.66
C GLY A 156 -5.42 8.44 19.17
N GLU A 157 -4.18 8.70 18.71
CA GLU A 157 -3.77 8.54 17.30
C GLU A 157 -3.09 7.18 17.10
N SER A 158 -3.53 6.44 16.08
CA SER A 158 -2.95 5.14 15.74
C SER A 158 -1.68 5.29 14.93
N VAL A 159 -0.72 4.38 15.08
CA VAL A 159 0.52 4.39 14.28
C VAL A 159 0.24 4.35 12.78
N LEU A 160 -0.88 3.74 12.37
CA LEU A 160 -1.32 3.74 10.98
C LEU A 160 -1.68 5.14 10.46
N GLU A 161 -2.38 5.95 11.26
CA GLU A 161 -2.74 7.33 10.89
C GLU A 161 -1.51 8.24 10.83
N ILE A 162 -0.59 8.10 11.77
CA ILE A 162 0.66 8.85 11.75
C ILE A 162 1.48 8.51 10.50
N THR A 163 1.67 7.21 10.22
CA THR A 163 2.40 6.75 9.05
C THR A 163 1.72 7.19 7.75
N LEU A 164 0.38 7.19 7.70
CA LEU A 164 -0.40 7.67 6.57
C LEU A 164 -0.14 9.15 6.28
N ASN A 165 -0.14 9.98 7.33
CA ASN A 165 0.15 11.40 7.23
C ASN A 165 1.60 11.66 6.81
N TYR A 166 2.55 10.94 7.41
CA TYR A 166 3.98 11.06 7.09
C TYR A 166 4.31 10.64 5.66
N ASN A 167 3.69 9.57 5.17
CA ASN A 167 3.87 9.09 3.80
C ASN A 167 3.01 9.86 2.78
N GLU A 168 2.35 10.94 3.22
CA GLU A 168 1.53 11.80 2.36
C GLU A 168 0.53 10.99 1.54
N LYS A 169 -0.13 10.04 2.22
CA LYS A 169 -1.09 9.09 1.63
C LYS A 169 -0.55 8.27 0.45
N SER A 170 0.74 7.93 0.47
CA SER A 170 1.31 6.95 -0.45
C SER A 170 0.76 5.55 -0.17
N ARG A 171 -0.03 4.99 -1.10
CA ARG A 171 -0.55 3.62 -0.99
C ARG A 171 0.59 2.62 -0.78
N ARG A 172 1.61 2.66 -1.63
CA ARG A 172 2.77 1.73 -1.55
C ARG A 172 3.49 1.83 -0.20
N GLY A 173 3.71 3.05 0.30
CA GLY A 173 4.31 3.25 1.62
C GLY A 173 3.48 2.64 2.75
N MET A 174 2.15 2.76 2.66
CA MET A 174 1.25 2.14 3.63
C MET A 174 1.16 0.61 3.48
N GLU A 175 1.17 0.07 2.27
CA GLU A 175 1.20 -1.38 2.01
C GLU A 175 2.48 -2.01 2.61
N ASP A 176 3.64 -1.38 2.37
CA ASP A 176 4.93 -1.74 2.95
C ASP A 176 4.88 -1.79 4.48
N PHE A 177 4.30 -0.74 5.09
CA PHE A 177 4.17 -0.63 6.53
C PHE A 177 3.24 -1.69 7.12
N CYS A 178 2.08 -1.89 6.51
CA CYS A 178 1.12 -2.92 6.92
C CYS A 178 1.73 -4.33 6.83
N ALA A 179 2.49 -4.61 5.77
CA ALA A 179 3.18 -5.89 5.61
C ALA A 179 4.17 -6.18 6.76
N ARG A 180 4.91 -5.14 7.19
CA ARG A 180 5.85 -5.22 8.33
C ARG A 180 5.12 -5.50 9.64
N LEU A 181 4.01 -4.80 9.89
CA LEU A 181 3.17 -5.02 11.07
C LEU A 181 2.59 -6.44 11.09
N LYS A 182 2.02 -6.91 9.98
CA LYS A 182 1.50 -8.29 9.87
C LYS A 182 2.58 -9.33 10.21
N LYS A 183 3.81 -9.10 9.74
CA LYS A 183 4.94 -9.98 10.02
C LYS A 183 5.30 -9.97 11.51
N LEU A 184 5.30 -8.80 12.14
CA LEU A 184 5.60 -8.66 13.56
C LEU A 184 4.54 -9.33 14.44
N PHE A 185 3.25 -9.17 14.12
CA PHE A 185 2.18 -9.92 14.77
C PHE A 185 2.35 -11.43 14.58
N CYS A 186 2.63 -11.88 13.36
CA CYS A 186 2.81 -13.30 13.05
C CYS A 186 3.86 -13.96 13.96
N ILE A 187 5.05 -13.38 14.05
CA ILE A 187 6.14 -13.96 14.84
C ILE A 187 5.89 -13.86 16.35
N GLY A 188 5.26 -12.77 16.81
CA GLY A 188 4.89 -12.61 18.20
C GLY A 188 3.83 -13.63 18.62
N LEU A 189 2.82 -13.87 17.77
CA LEU A 189 1.78 -14.86 18.01
C LEU A 189 2.34 -16.28 18.02
N ILE A 190 3.27 -16.62 17.11
CA ILE A 190 3.99 -17.90 17.16
C ILE A 190 4.70 -18.07 18.51
N ALA A 191 5.42 -17.05 18.98
CA ALA A 191 6.10 -17.10 20.27
C ALA A 191 5.11 -17.22 21.43
N LEU A 192 4.01 -16.46 21.44
CA LEU A 192 2.98 -16.54 22.48
C LEU A 192 2.33 -17.94 22.54
N MET A 193 1.99 -18.51 21.39
CA MET A 193 1.42 -19.86 21.32
C MET A 193 2.40 -20.91 21.83
N GLY A 194 3.67 -20.79 21.42
CA GLY A 194 4.76 -21.61 21.96
C GLY A 194 4.92 -21.45 23.47
N PHE A 195 4.80 -20.26 24.03
CA PHE A 195 4.90 -20.05 25.47
C PHE A 195 3.72 -20.68 26.22
N THR A 196 2.50 -20.42 25.76
CA THR A 196 1.25 -20.90 26.37
C THR A 196 1.26 -22.41 26.50
N VAL A 197 1.62 -23.10 25.41
CA VAL A 197 1.59 -24.56 25.38
C VAL A 197 2.66 -25.19 26.28
N LEU A 198 3.82 -24.53 26.41
CA LEU A 198 4.96 -25.06 27.16
C LEU A 198 4.85 -24.83 28.66
N LYS A 199 4.00 -23.91 29.08
CA LYS A 199 3.63 -23.67 30.49
C LYS A 199 2.45 -24.51 30.96
N ASP A 200 1.80 -25.22 30.04
CA ASP A 200 0.66 -26.12 30.31
C ASP A 200 -0.52 -25.40 31.01
N TYR A 201 -0.79 -24.15 30.60
CA TYR A 201 -1.87 -23.35 31.18
C TYR A 201 -3.28 -23.83 30.77
N GLY A 202 -3.41 -24.71 29.77
CA GLY A 202 -4.72 -25.17 29.27
C GLY A 202 -5.51 -24.13 28.46
N ASP A 203 -5.01 -22.90 28.33
CA ASP A 203 -5.71 -21.76 27.72
C ASP A 203 -5.47 -21.59 26.20
N GLU A 204 -4.95 -22.62 25.53
CA GLU A 204 -4.54 -22.56 24.11
C GLU A 204 -5.67 -22.06 23.18
N GLU A 205 -6.84 -22.69 23.26
CA GLU A 205 -8.00 -22.34 22.41
C GLU A 205 -8.53 -20.94 22.71
N LYS A 206 -8.51 -20.52 23.97
CA LYS A 206 -8.95 -19.19 24.39
C LYS A 206 -8.04 -18.12 23.83
N ILE A 207 -6.73 -18.27 23.97
CA ILE A 207 -5.74 -17.32 23.44
C ILE A 207 -5.82 -17.28 21.91
N LEU A 208 -6.00 -18.44 21.25
CA LEU A 208 -6.22 -18.49 19.81
C LEU A 208 -7.45 -17.69 19.39
N GLY A 209 -8.60 -17.87 20.06
CA GLY A 209 -9.82 -17.14 19.77
C GLY A 209 -9.67 -15.63 19.98
N GLU A 210 -9.11 -15.21 21.12
CA GLU A 210 -8.88 -13.80 21.44
C GLU A 210 -7.98 -13.11 20.42
N TRP A 211 -6.86 -13.73 20.06
CA TRP A 211 -5.94 -13.16 19.07
C TRP A 211 -6.47 -13.25 17.64
N GLY A 212 -7.30 -14.25 17.32
CA GLY A 212 -8.04 -14.30 16.06
C GLY A 212 -8.91 -13.06 15.87
N GLU A 213 -9.70 -12.67 16.88
CA GLU A 213 -10.53 -11.46 16.82
C GLU A 213 -9.71 -10.17 16.81
N LYS A 214 -8.64 -10.08 17.61
CA LYS A 214 -7.72 -8.92 17.57
C LYS A 214 -7.09 -8.74 16.19
N MET A 215 -6.68 -9.84 15.54
CA MET A 215 -6.09 -9.76 14.20
C MET A 215 -7.10 -9.33 13.12
N LYS A 216 -8.38 -9.69 13.26
CA LYS A 216 -9.44 -9.14 12.40
C LYS A 216 -9.57 -7.62 12.57
N ALA A 217 -9.57 -7.13 13.81
CA ALA A 217 -9.62 -5.69 14.07
C ALA A 217 -8.41 -4.94 13.49
N VAL A 218 -7.20 -5.51 13.64
CA VAL A 218 -5.97 -4.98 13.01
C VAL A 218 -6.10 -4.93 11.49
N GLN A 219 -6.60 -6.00 10.87
CA GLN A 219 -6.77 -6.08 9.42
C GLN A 219 -7.77 -5.04 8.90
N VAL A 220 -8.87 -4.80 9.62
CA VAL A 220 -9.84 -3.75 9.28
C VAL A 220 -9.16 -2.38 9.31
N LYS A 221 -8.39 -2.06 10.35
CA LYS A 221 -7.67 -0.78 10.45
C LYS A 221 -6.66 -0.58 9.32
N MET A 222 -5.90 -1.62 8.98
CA MET A 222 -4.98 -1.59 7.83
C MET A 222 -5.72 -1.34 6.51
N ASN A 223 -6.83 -2.03 6.26
CA ASN A 223 -7.62 -1.83 5.04
C ASN A 223 -8.18 -0.40 4.96
N THR A 224 -8.66 0.16 6.07
CA THR A 224 -9.20 1.53 6.10
C THR A 224 -8.17 2.57 5.65
N VAL A 225 -6.93 2.48 6.11
CA VAL A 225 -5.89 3.46 5.71
C VAL A 225 -5.41 3.27 4.27
N ILE A 226 -5.38 2.03 3.78
CA ILE A 226 -5.09 1.74 2.36
C ILE A 226 -6.21 2.28 1.46
N GLU A 227 -7.47 2.06 1.85
CA GLU A 227 -8.62 2.57 1.12
C GLU A 227 -8.64 4.10 1.12
N ASP A 228 -8.26 4.76 2.22
CA ASP A 228 -8.14 6.23 2.23
C ASP A 228 -7.07 6.72 1.25
N CYS A 229 -5.91 6.03 1.11
CA CYS A 229 -4.94 6.35 0.06
C CYS A 229 -5.55 6.26 -1.35
N ILE A 230 -6.38 5.24 -1.58
CA ILE A 230 -7.04 5.02 -2.88
C ILE A 230 -8.11 6.08 -3.11
N VAL A 231 -9.06 6.28 -2.20
CA VAL A 231 -10.20 7.19 -2.42
C VAL A 231 -9.76 8.66 -2.46
N SER A 232 -8.76 9.04 -1.65
CA SER A 232 -8.32 10.44 -1.57
C SER A 232 -7.20 10.80 -2.56
N PHE A 233 -6.76 9.85 -3.42
CA PHE A 233 -5.68 10.07 -4.38
C PHE A 233 -5.85 11.34 -5.24
N PRO A 234 -7.06 11.70 -5.74
CA PRO A 234 -7.16 12.88 -6.60
C PRO A 234 -6.82 14.17 -5.86
N LYS A 235 -7.22 14.26 -4.59
CA LYS A 235 -6.95 15.45 -3.78
C LYS A 235 -5.49 15.52 -3.38
N GLN A 236 -4.89 14.38 -3.04
CA GLN A 236 -3.47 14.31 -2.73
C GLN A 236 -2.60 14.59 -3.97
N ALA A 237 -2.97 14.09 -5.14
CA ALA A 237 -2.29 14.35 -6.41
C ALA A 237 -2.29 15.84 -6.79
N GLU A 238 -3.39 16.57 -6.50
CA GLU A 238 -3.46 18.02 -6.67
C GLU A 238 -2.43 18.74 -5.77
N VAL A 239 -2.31 18.32 -4.51
CA VAL A 239 -1.34 18.87 -3.55
C VAL A 239 0.09 18.56 -3.98
N ASP A 240 0.37 17.32 -4.37
CA ASP A 240 1.69 16.87 -4.82
C ASP A 240 2.12 17.64 -6.08
N SER A 241 1.21 17.79 -7.04
CA SER A 241 1.46 18.55 -8.27
C SER A 241 1.75 20.03 -7.95
N ARG A 242 0.99 20.64 -7.04
CA ARG A 242 1.23 22.04 -6.60
C ARG A 242 2.61 22.21 -5.99
N ARG A 243 3.06 21.24 -5.19
CA ARG A 243 4.41 21.26 -4.59
C ARG A 243 5.49 21.16 -5.66
N LEU A 244 5.36 20.21 -6.59
CA LEU A 244 6.34 20.08 -7.68
C LEU A 244 6.43 21.35 -8.52
N VAL A 245 5.30 21.94 -8.91
CA VAL A 245 5.24 23.19 -9.69
C VAL A 245 5.89 24.36 -8.95
N ARG A 246 5.66 24.47 -7.64
CA ARG A 246 6.28 25.51 -6.81
C ARG A 246 7.79 25.32 -6.71
N ASP A 247 8.24 24.09 -6.56
CA ASP A 247 9.65 23.77 -6.27
C ASP A 247 10.53 23.76 -7.53
N HIS A 248 9.93 23.75 -8.74
CA HIS A 248 10.63 23.69 -10.04
C HIS A 248 10.18 24.77 -11.04
N SER A 249 10.16 26.03 -10.60
CA SER A 249 9.72 27.16 -11.42
C SER A 249 10.58 27.45 -12.67
N GLU A 250 11.78 26.87 -12.73
CA GLU A 250 12.75 27.02 -13.82
C GLU A 250 12.49 26.09 -15.01
N MET A 251 11.65 25.07 -14.86
CA MET A 251 11.37 24.11 -15.93
C MET A 251 10.61 24.75 -17.10
N THR A 252 10.93 24.32 -18.31
CA THR A 252 10.07 24.60 -19.47
C THR A 252 8.72 23.88 -19.32
N ASN A 253 7.69 24.34 -20.06
CA ASN A 253 6.36 23.72 -19.99
C ASN A 253 6.38 22.20 -20.29
N GLN A 254 7.23 21.76 -21.23
CA GLN A 254 7.34 20.33 -21.56
C GLN A 254 8.05 19.55 -20.44
N GLN A 255 9.19 20.05 -19.94
CA GLN A 255 9.89 19.43 -18.82
C GLN A 255 8.99 19.32 -17.58
N LEU A 256 8.19 20.35 -17.30
CA LEU A 256 7.26 20.35 -16.18
C LEU A 256 6.12 19.34 -16.39
N ALA A 257 5.59 19.22 -17.61
CA ALA A 257 4.57 18.22 -17.94
C ALA A 257 5.10 16.78 -17.74
N ASP A 258 6.31 16.51 -18.22
CA ASP A 258 6.97 15.21 -18.07
C ASP A 258 7.27 14.90 -16.60
N ALA A 259 7.80 15.87 -15.85
CA ALA A 259 8.09 15.73 -14.41
C ALA A 259 6.82 15.45 -13.59
N LEU A 260 5.70 16.11 -13.89
CA LEU A 260 4.42 15.85 -13.25
C LEU A 260 3.93 14.43 -13.54
N VAL A 261 3.95 13.98 -14.80
CA VAL A 261 3.53 12.62 -15.15
C VAL A 261 4.43 11.58 -14.50
N ASP A 262 5.74 11.78 -14.48
CA ASP A 262 6.70 10.86 -13.86
C ASP A 262 6.50 10.75 -12.34
N GLN A 263 6.25 11.87 -11.65
CA GLN A 263 5.94 11.86 -10.23
C GLN A 263 4.61 11.14 -9.95
N LEU A 264 3.56 11.51 -10.70
CA LEU A 264 2.21 10.99 -10.50
C LEU A 264 2.12 9.49 -10.78
N LYS A 265 2.67 9.02 -11.90
CA LYS A 265 2.66 7.58 -12.23
C LYS A 265 3.47 6.73 -11.25
N LYS A 266 4.52 7.31 -10.64
CA LYS A 266 5.33 6.62 -9.65
C LYS A 266 4.61 6.47 -8.31
N LYS A 267 3.92 7.51 -7.84
CA LYS A 267 3.21 7.49 -6.55
C LYS A 267 1.84 6.81 -6.65
N TYR A 268 1.16 7.00 -7.77
CA TYR A 268 -0.18 6.49 -8.07
C TYR A 268 -0.12 5.50 -9.22
N ASP A 269 0.59 4.40 -9.01
CA ASP A 269 0.92 3.40 -10.03
C ASP A 269 -0.29 2.62 -10.58
N TRP A 270 -1.47 2.79 -9.97
CA TRP A 270 -2.75 2.26 -10.46
C TRP A 270 -3.56 3.26 -11.29
N VAL A 271 -3.02 4.47 -11.52
CA VAL A 271 -3.73 5.57 -12.19
C VAL A 271 -2.98 5.99 -13.45
N TYR A 272 -3.74 6.24 -14.51
CA TYR A 272 -3.25 6.81 -15.75
C TYR A 272 -3.45 8.31 -15.73
N TRP A 273 -2.46 9.05 -16.24
CA TRP A 273 -2.35 10.49 -16.09
C TRP A 273 -2.17 11.16 -17.44
N SER A 274 -2.76 12.35 -17.61
CA SER A 274 -2.53 13.24 -18.73
C SER A 274 -2.39 14.67 -18.20
N VAL A 275 -1.29 15.33 -18.58
CA VAL A 275 -0.93 16.68 -18.12
C VAL A 275 -0.84 17.58 -19.33
N ARG A 276 -1.49 18.75 -19.27
CA ARG A 276 -1.45 19.77 -20.32
C ARG A 276 -1.09 21.11 -19.70
N ILE A 277 -0.07 21.75 -20.25
CA ILE A 277 0.44 23.04 -19.76
C ILE A 277 0.40 24.05 -20.90
N PHE A 278 -0.21 25.21 -20.68
CA PHE A 278 -0.38 26.25 -21.70
C PHE A 278 -0.62 27.60 -21.06
N LYS A 279 -0.31 28.70 -21.74
CA LYS A 279 -0.53 30.05 -21.24
C LYS A 279 -1.81 30.66 -21.76
N THR A 280 -2.41 31.47 -20.91
CA THR A 280 -3.53 32.33 -21.27
C THR A 280 -3.10 33.28 -22.40
N PRO A 281 -3.83 33.34 -23.54
CA PRO A 281 -3.48 34.19 -24.67
C PRO A 281 -3.33 35.67 -24.30
N THR A 282 -2.20 36.27 -24.67
CA THR A 282 -1.89 37.69 -24.42
C THR A 282 -2.04 38.54 -25.70
N GLY A 283 -2.55 39.77 -25.56
CA GLY A 283 -2.75 40.70 -26.69
C GLY A 283 -4.07 41.49 -26.62
N MET A 284 -4.16 42.60 -27.35
CA MET A 284 -5.36 43.46 -27.39
C MET A 284 -6.54 42.80 -28.12
N PHE A 285 -6.25 41.87 -29.03
CA PHE A 285 -7.25 41.12 -29.83
C PHE A 285 -7.33 39.63 -29.45
N SER A 286 -6.66 39.21 -28.36
CA SER A 286 -6.72 37.81 -27.93
C SER A 286 -8.04 37.55 -27.19
N ASN A 287 -8.80 36.55 -27.62
CA ASN A 287 -9.93 36.07 -26.82
C ASN A 287 -9.37 35.38 -25.58
N LYS A 288 -9.49 36.06 -24.43
CA LYS A 288 -9.12 35.53 -23.11
C LYS A 288 -10.18 34.58 -22.54
N LYS A 289 -11.34 34.48 -23.19
CA LYS A 289 -12.38 33.48 -22.95
C LYS A 289 -12.28 32.41 -24.04
N ASP A 290 -12.77 31.20 -23.78
CA ASP A 290 -12.90 30.12 -24.77
C ASP A 290 -11.60 29.63 -25.45
N PHE A 291 -10.44 29.88 -24.84
CA PHE A 291 -9.15 29.38 -25.35
C PHE A 291 -8.87 27.94 -24.90
N HIS A 292 -9.62 27.44 -23.94
CA HIS A 292 -9.66 26.03 -23.57
C HIS A 292 -11.04 25.69 -22.98
N CYS A 293 -11.41 24.42 -22.98
CA CYS A 293 -12.68 23.94 -22.40
C CYS A 293 -12.52 22.51 -21.87
N PRO A 294 -12.47 22.33 -20.53
CA PRO A 294 -12.40 21.01 -19.92
C PRO A 294 -13.79 20.52 -19.42
N THR A 295 -14.28 19.40 -19.95
CA THR A 295 -15.55 18.75 -19.59
C THR A 295 -15.33 17.36 -18.97
N GLY A 296 -16.38 16.74 -18.42
CA GLY A 296 -16.29 15.43 -17.75
C GLY A 296 -16.03 15.49 -16.24
N LYS A 297 -15.53 14.40 -15.66
CA LYS A 297 -15.01 14.33 -14.28
C LYS A 297 -13.48 14.04 -14.34
N SER A 298 -12.89 13.58 -13.25
CA SER A 298 -11.52 13.06 -13.18
C SER A 298 -10.42 14.01 -13.69
N ARG A 299 -10.50 15.27 -13.24
CA ARG A 299 -9.50 16.31 -13.54
C ARG A 299 -9.40 17.32 -12.41
N PHE A 300 -8.27 18.01 -12.36
CA PHE A 300 -8.05 19.17 -11.52
C PHE A 300 -7.10 20.16 -12.19
N GLN A 301 -7.17 21.42 -11.78
CA GLN A 301 -6.25 22.46 -12.20
C GLN A 301 -5.24 22.72 -11.09
N VAL A 302 -3.95 22.78 -11.46
CA VAL A 302 -2.86 23.06 -10.53
C VAL A 302 -2.54 24.55 -10.56
N SER A 303 -2.50 25.17 -9.38
CA SER A 303 -2.16 26.59 -9.22
C SER A 303 -0.65 26.80 -9.38
N SER A 304 -0.27 27.85 -10.12
CA SER A 304 1.11 28.32 -10.27
C SER A 304 1.24 29.77 -9.77
N SER A 305 2.46 30.22 -9.48
CA SER A 305 2.76 31.64 -9.20
C SER A 305 2.65 32.51 -10.45
N ASP A 306 2.81 31.94 -11.66
CA ASP A 306 2.49 32.61 -12.92
C ASP A 306 1.00 32.45 -13.20
N GLU A 307 0.21 33.51 -12.96
CA GLU A 307 -1.24 33.55 -13.20
C GLU A 307 -1.62 33.28 -14.67
N LYS A 308 -0.68 33.42 -15.61
CA LYS A 308 -0.93 33.12 -17.02
C LYS A 308 -0.74 31.63 -17.32
N LEU A 309 -0.08 30.87 -16.46
CA LEU A 309 0.22 29.46 -16.67
C LEU A 309 -0.96 28.59 -16.23
N ASN A 310 -1.53 27.84 -17.17
CA ASN A 310 -2.59 26.88 -16.90
C ASN A 310 -1.98 25.48 -16.91
N ILE A 311 -2.19 24.75 -15.82
CA ILE A 311 -1.75 23.36 -15.67
C ILE A 311 -2.99 22.51 -15.41
N MET A 312 -3.42 21.77 -16.43
CA MET A 312 -4.55 20.86 -16.33
C MET A 312 -4.05 19.44 -16.20
N VAL A 313 -4.50 18.74 -15.16
CA VAL A 313 -4.24 17.32 -14.94
C VAL A 313 -5.56 16.58 -15.04
N SER A 314 -5.56 15.48 -15.76
CA SER A 314 -6.68 14.54 -15.81
C SER A 314 -6.19 13.12 -15.68
N TYR A 315 -7.08 12.23 -15.24
CA TYR A 315 -6.70 10.89 -14.83
C TYR A 315 -7.81 9.87 -15.05
N SER A 316 -7.45 8.59 -15.01
CA SER A 316 -8.39 7.47 -14.89
C SER A 316 -7.74 6.30 -14.16
N ALA A 317 -8.45 5.69 -13.23
CA ALA A 317 -7.99 4.50 -12.50
C ALA A 317 -8.38 3.18 -13.18
N SER A 318 -9.31 3.24 -14.15
CA SER A 318 -9.78 2.07 -14.90
C SER A 318 -10.13 2.49 -16.32
N PRO A 319 -9.10 2.83 -17.13
CA PRO A 319 -9.36 3.37 -18.45
C PRO A 319 -9.91 2.31 -19.41
N GLU A 320 -10.87 2.72 -20.24
CA GLU A 320 -11.43 1.92 -21.34
C GLU A 320 -10.91 2.43 -22.69
N PRO A 321 -10.77 1.55 -23.70
CA PRO A 321 -10.37 1.96 -25.05
C PRO A 321 -11.29 3.04 -25.63
N ILE A 322 -10.69 4.05 -26.27
CA ILE A 322 -11.43 5.15 -26.87
C ILE A 322 -11.52 5.00 -28.39
N ASP A 323 -12.73 5.17 -28.93
CA ASP A 323 -12.97 5.10 -30.38
C ASP A 323 -12.47 6.38 -31.08
N LYS A 324 -11.19 6.36 -31.45
CA LYS A 324 -10.52 7.49 -32.10
C LYS A 324 -11.13 7.87 -33.44
N LEU A 325 -11.59 6.88 -34.21
CA LEU A 325 -12.19 7.11 -35.52
C LEU A 325 -13.53 7.83 -35.37
N ARG A 326 -14.33 7.43 -34.38
CA ARG A 326 -15.57 8.15 -34.03
C ARG A 326 -15.28 9.58 -33.60
N ILE A 327 -14.28 9.82 -32.75
CA ILE A 327 -13.90 11.19 -32.34
C ILE A 327 -13.56 12.05 -33.55
N GLN A 328 -12.68 11.55 -34.43
CA GLN A 328 -12.30 12.25 -35.65
C GLN A 328 -13.52 12.53 -36.55
N ALA A 329 -14.38 11.54 -36.76
CA ALA A 329 -15.60 11.70 -37.56
C ALA A 329 -16.55 12.75 -36.98
N LEU A 330 -16.75 12.75 -35.66
CA LEU A 330 -17.59 13.73 -34.95
C LEU A 330 -17.05 15.16 -35.10
N ILE A 331 -15.74 15.35 -35.03
CA ILE A 331 -15.11 16.66 -35.19
C ILE A 331 -15.19 17.13 -36.65
N LEU A 332 -14.91 16.25 -37.61
CA LEU A 332 -14.99 16.56 -39.05
C LEU A 332 -16.41 16.88 -39.51
N GLY A 333 -17.43 16.28 -38.89
CA GLY A 333 -18.85 16.56 -39.15
C GLY A 333 -19.32 17.94 -38.68
N GLN A 334 -18.54 18.66 -37.86
CA GLN A 334 -18.93 19.99 -37.37
C GLN A 334 -18.79 21.06 -38.45
N LYS A 335 -19.90 21.76 -38.76
CA LYS A 335 -19.89 22.93 -39.67
C LYS A 335 -18.97 24.06 -39.16
N LYS A 336 -18.90 24.25 -37.84
CA LYS A 336 -18.02 25.22 -37.18
C LYS A 336 -17.43 24.63 -35.91
N SER A 337 -16.15 24.25 -35.97
CA SER A 337 -15.42 23.69 -34.84
C SER A 337 -14.90 24.82 -33.94
N THR A 338 -15.54 25.02 -32.78
CA THR A 338 -15.05 25.91 -31.72
C THR A 338 -14.47 25.07 -30.58
N VAL A 339 -13.56 25.65 -29.79
CA VAL A 339 -12.95 24.99 -28.60
C VAL A 339 -14.05 24.43 -27.69
N VAL A 340 -14.94 25.31 -27.20
CA VAL A 340 -16.04 24.93 -26.30
C VAL A 340 -17.02 23.95 -26.95
N GLY A 341 -17.48 24.25 -28.18
CA GLY A 341 -18.50 23.45 -28.83
C GLY A 341 -18.04 22.02 -29.15
N VAL A 342 -16.75 21.83 -29.47
CA VAL A 342 -16.21 20.48 -29.66
C VAL A 342 -16.06 19.74 -28.34
N ALA A 343 -15.61 20.40 -27.27
CA ALA A 343 -15.49 19.77 -25.96
C ALA A 343 -16.84 19.27 -25.42
N GLU A 344 -17.88 20.11 -25.51
CA GLU A 344 -19.24 19.79 -25.06
C GLU A 344 -19.86 18.69 -25.92
N MET A 345 -19.78 18.80 -27.26
CA MET A 345 -20.32 17.80 -28.17
C MET A 345 -19.68 16.42 -27.94
N LEU A 346 -18.35 16.35 -27.84
CA LEU A 346 -17.68 15.08 -27.59
C LEU A 346 -18.07 14.50 -26.23
N PHE A 347 -18.18 15.33 -25.20
CA PHE A 347 -18.61 14.90 -23.87
C PHE A 347 -20.04 14.35 -23.87
N GLU A 348 -20.96 14.96 -24.60
CA GLU A 348 -22.36 14.52 -24.70
C GLU A 348 -22.53 13.27 -25.58
N THR A 349 -21.69 13.12 -26.61
CA THR A 349 -21.88 12.10 -27.65
C THR A 349 -21.07 10.83 -27.41
N LEU A 350 -19.94 10.91 -26.71
CA LEU A 350 -19.11 9.75 -26.43
C LEU A 350 -19.76 8.89 -25.32
N PRO A 351 -19.75 7.56 -25.47
CA PRO A 351 -20.31 6.68 -24.44
C PRO A 351 -19.50 6.72 -23.15
N GLY A 352 -20.15 6.37 -22.04
CA GLY A 352 -19.51 6.28 -20.73
C GLY A 352 -19.16 7.63 -20.12
N SER A 353 -18.46 7.59 -18.98
CA SER A 353 -17.92 8.80 -18.36
C SER A 353 -16.63 9.18 -19.08
N THR A 354 -16.69 10.10 -20.06
CA THR A 354 -15.50 10.57 -20.78
C THR A 354 -15.03 11.91 -20.23
N MET A 355 -13.72 12.08 -20.04
CA MET A 355 -13.10 13.40 -19.83
C MET A 355 -12.65 13.94 -21.19
N VAL A 356 -13.04 15.17 -21.52
CA VAL A 356 -12.59 15.85 -22.75
C VAL A 356 -11.99 17.20 -22.37
N HIS A 357 -10.85 17.53 -22.97
CA HIS A 357 -10.26 18.85 -22.85
C HIS A 357 -9.80 19.34 -24.22
N THR A 358 -10.39 20.42 -24.69
CA THR A 358 -9.91 21.12 -25.88
C THR A 358 -9.07 22.31 -25.50
N VAL A 359 -7.93 22.52 -26.15
CA VAL A 359 -7.01 23.65 -25.88
C VAL A 359 -6.61 24.28 -27.20
N LYS A 360 -6.75 25.60 -27.34
CA LYS A 360 -6.33 26.33 -28.53
C LYS A 360 -4.83 26.11 -28.79
N THR A 361 -4.45 25.91 -30.05
CA THR A 361 -3.06 25.75 -30.45
C THR A 361 -2.24 26.98 -30.05
N SER A 362 -1.11 26.75 -29.38
CA SER A 362 -0.15 27.78 -29.00
C SER A 362 1.26 27.19 -28.98
N ARG A 363 2.29 28.04 -29.10
CA ARG A 363 3.71 27.59 -29.15
C ARG A 363 4.22 27.04 -27.82
N ASP A 364 3.53 27.40 -26.76
CA ASP A 364 3.84 27.06 -25.37
C ASP A 364 2.96 25.91 -24.85
N LEU A 365 2.07 25.35 -25.68
CA LEU A 365 1.33 24.16 -25.34
C LEU A 365 2.29 22.97 -25.21
N ALA A 366 2.29 22.37 -24.04
CA ALA A 366 3.01 21.15 -23.72
C ALA A 366 2.05 20.09 -23.19
N CYS A 367 2.39 18.83 -23.44
CA CYS A 367 1.60 17.70 -23.00
C CYS A 367 2.48 16.50 -22.66
N SER A 368 2.07 15.75 -21.65
CA SER A 368 2.66 14.45 -21.31
C SER A 368 1.58 13.54 -20.76
N TRP A 369 1.71 12.23 -20.93
CA TRP A 369 0.72 11.28 -20.42
C TRP A 369 1.33 9.89 -20.19
N SER A 370 0.69 9.10 -19.33
CA SER A 370 1.04 7.68 -19.08
C SER A 370 0.09 6.69 -19.75
N PHE A 371 -0.97 7.16 -20.42
CA PHE A 371 -1.90 6.32 -21.17
C PHE A 371 -1.23 5.61 -22.35
N THR A 372 -1.63 4.36 -22.60
CA THR A 372 -1.28 3.67 -23.83
C THR A 372 -2.04 4.28 -25.02
N PRO A 373 -1.56 4.07 -26.27
CA PRO A 373 -2.18 4.70 -27.43
C PRO A 373 -3.68 4.45 -27.54
N GLU A 374 -4.18 3.27 -27.26
CA GLU A 374 -5.60 2.90 -27.39
C GLU A 374 -6.52 3.52 -26.32
N LEU A 375 -5.96 3.99 -25.19
CA LEU A 375 -6.72 4.53 -24.05
C LEU A 375 -6.84 6.06 -24.06
N HIS A 376 -6.10 6.73 -24.95
CA HIS A 376 -6.02 8.19 -24.96
C HIS A 376 -6.05 8.76 -26.37
N TYR A 377 -6.85 9.80 -26.54
CA TYR A 377 -6.91 10.62 -27.73
C TYR A 377 -6.18 11.93 -27.47
N TRP A 378 -5.16 12.23 -28.27
CA TRP A 378 -4.48 13.51 -28.33
C TRP A 378 -4.15 13.82 -29.78
N ASP A 379 -4.79 14.84 -30.34
CA ASP A 379 -4.62 15.20 -31.75
C ASP A 379 -4.96 16.67 -32.00
N GLU A 380 -4.37 17.24 -33.05
CA GLU A 380 -4.59 18.63 -33.46
C GLU A 380 -5.71 18.72 -34.50
N HIS A 381 -6.66 19.64 -34.28
CA HIS A 381 -7.81 19.88 -35.15
C HIS A 381 -7.91 21.36 -35.52
N LYS A 382 -7.38 21.70 -36.70
CA LYS A 382 -7.30 23.07 -37.24
C LYS A 382 -6.50 24.01 -36.33
N ASN A 383 -7.12 24.51 -35.26
CA ASN A 383 -6.60 25.59 -34.42
C ASN A 383 -6.63 25.25 -32.92
N PHE A 384 -6.93 24.00 -32.57
CA PHE A 384 -6.97 23.51 -31.18
C PHE A 384 -6.62 22.03 -31.12
N PHE A 385 -6.06 21.61 -29.99
CA PHE A 385 -5.86 20.21 -29.62
C PHE A 385 -7.07 19.67 -28.89
N VAL A 386 -7.34 18.38 -29.06
CA VAL A 386 -8.36 17.63 -28.33
C VAL A 386 -7.68 16.53 -27.54
N CYS A 387 -7.87 16.55 -26.22
CA CYS A 387 -7.56 15.47 -25.30
C CYS A 387 -8.85 14.76 -24.92
N ALA A 388 -8.89 13.43 -25.04
CA ALA A 388 -10.01 12.64 -24.50
C ALA A 388 -9.54 11.28 -23.97
N HIS A 389 -10.11 10.86 -22.85
CA HIS A 389 -9.96 9.52 -22.28
C HIS A 389 -11.18 9.21 -21.41
N SER A 390 -11.45 7.92 -21.16
CA SER A 390 -12.41 7.51 -20.13
C SER A 390 -12.01 8.07 -18.77
N ALA A 391 -12.97 8.51 -17.97
CA ALA A 391 -12.76 9.16 -16.67
C ALA A 391 -12.35 8.18 -15.56
#